data_AF-A0A7C4MVG7-F1
#
_entry.id   AF-A0A7C4MVG7-F1
#
_cell.length_a   1.000
_cell.length_b   1.000
_cell.length_c   1.000
_cell.angle_alpha   90.00
_cell.angle_beta   90.00
_cell.angle_gamma   90.00
#
_symmetry.space_group_name_H-M   'P 1'
#
loop_
_entity.id
_entity.type
_entity.pdbx_description
1 polymer ?
#
loop_
_entity_poly.entity_id
_entity_poly.type
_entity_poly.pdbx_seq_one_letter_code
_entity_poly.pdbx_strand_id
1 'polypeptide(L)'
;MDQPGFSILYQNGPCLVVNKPSGLLTQAPPGIDSLEARIRAWIAASDPKPFPPYLGVPHRLDRPASGATTAPPRPVVAPGAPP
;
A
#
# COMPACT_ATOMS: atom_id res chain seq x y z
N MET A 1 -9.59 -5.43 -16.75
CA MET A 1 -8.92 -4.56 -15.77
C MET A 1 -8.19 -5.47 -14.82
N ASP A 2 -6.87 -5.57 -14.96
CA ASP A 2 -6.03 -6.42 -14.13
C ASP A 2 -6.29 -6.13 -12.65
N GLN A 3 -6.70 -7.16 -11.90
CA GLN A 3 -6.84 -7.02 -10.46
C GLN A 3 -5.44 -6.74 -9.88
N PRO A 4 -5.31 -5.84 -8.89
CA PRO A 4 -4.02 -5.41 -8.37
C PRO A 4 -3.22 -6.52 -7.63
N GLY A 5 -3.71 -7.76 -7.68
CA GLY A 5 -3.10 -8.94 -7.08
C GLY A 5 -3.14 -8.92 -5.54
N PHE A 6 -4.03 -8.12 -4.97
CA PHE A 6 -4.45 -8.10 -3.57
C PHE A 6 -5.91 -7.66 -3.50
N SER A 7 -6.59 -7.96 -2.39
CA SER A 7 -7.97 -7.52 -2.16
C SER A 7 -8.02 -6.47 -1.06
N ILE A 8 -8.85 -5.44 -1.22
CA ILE A 8 -9.08 -4.43 -0.18
C ILE A 8 -10.10 -5.00 0.81
N LEU A 9 -9.73 -5.05 2.09
CA LEU A 9 -10.60 -5.49 3.18
C LEU A 9 -11.27 -4.30 3.89
N TYR A 10 -10.57 -3.18 3.98
CA TYR A 10 -11.07 -1.96 4.60
C TYR A 10 -10.37 -0.73 4.02
N GLN A 11 -11.13 0.34 3.81
CA GLN A 11 -10.57 1.63 3.43
C GLN A 11 -11.40 2.76 4.06
N ASN A 12 -10.76 3.57 4.90
CA ASN A 12 -11.38 4.78 5.45
C ASN A 12 -10.29 5.78 5.85
N GLY A 13 -10.40 7.03 5.35
CA GLY A 13 -9.44 8.09 5.65
C GLY A 13 -7.98 7.66 5.36
N PRO A 14 -7.08 7.70 6.36
CA PRO A 14 -5.70 7.28 6.23
C PRO A 14 -5.50 5.78 6.51
N CYS A 15 -6.56 4.98 6.64
CA CYS A 15 -6.46 3.54 6.90
C CYS A 15 -6.80 2.76 5.63
N LEU A 16 -5.87 1.93 5.16
CA LEU A 16 -6.11 0.90 4.16
C LEU A 16 -5.68 -0.45 4.74
N VAL A 17 -6.55 -1.43 4.64
CA VAL A 17 -6.28 -2.83 5.01
C VAL A 17 -6.50 -3.68 3.78
N VAL A 18 -5.51 -4.51 3.47
CA VAL A 18 -5.55 -5.41 2.33
C VAL A 18 -5.30 -6.84 2.76
N ASN A 19 -5.82 -7.78 1.96
CA ASN A 19 -5.47 -9.18 2.07
C ASN A 19 -4.24 -9.46 1.21
N LYS A 20 -3.10 -9.72 1.86
CA LYS A 20 -1.86 -10.12 1.19
C LYS A 20 -1.97 -11.59 0.76
N PRO A 21 -1.75 -11.92 -0.52
CA PRO A 21 -1.62 -13.32 -0.93
C PRO A 21 -0.33 -13.95 -0.38
N SER A 22 -0.34 -15.27 -0.21
CA SER A 22 0.89 -16.03 0.05
C SER A 22 1.83 -15.94 -1.17
N GLY A 23 3.13 -16.06 -0.93
CA GLY A 23 4.17 -15.98 -1.97
C GLY A 23 4.60 -14.56 -2.32
N LEU A 24 3.81 -13.54 -1.97
CA LEU A 24 4.14 -12.13 -2.24
C LEU A 24 4.96 -11.52 -1.11
N LEU A 25 6.01 -10.79 -1.45
CA LEU A 25 6.76 -9.99 -0.47
C LEU A 25 5.89 -8.84 0.04
N THR A 26 5.93 -8.53 1.35
CA THR A 26 5.31 -7.30 1.86
C THR A 26 6.05 -6.08 1.32
N GLN A 27 7.37 -6.05 1.47
CA GLN A 27 8.27 -5.01 0.97
C GLN A 27 9.46 -5.67 0.27
N ALA A 28 10.03 -4.97 -0.72
CA ALA A 28 11.17 -5.46 -1.47
C ALA A 28 12.07 -4.31 -1.93
N PRO A 29 13.34 -4.58 -2.27
CA PRO A 29 14.18 -3.65 -3.00
C PRO A 29 13.53 -3.15 -4.30
N PRO A 30 13.91 -1.96 -4.81
CA PRO A 30 13.41 -1.45 -6.08
C PRO A 30 13.56 -2.46 -7.23
N GLY A 31 12.54 -2.53 -8.08
CA GLY A 31 12.51 -3.47 -9.22
C GLY A 31 12.06 -4.89 -8.86
N ILE A 32 11.82 -5.20 -7.59
CA ILE A 32 11.27 -6.49 -7.15
C ILE A 32 9.80 -6.32 -6.78
N ASP A 33 8.97 -7.22 -7.30
CA ASP A 33 7.54 -7.21 -7.02
C ASP A 33 7.23 -7.44 -5.54
N SER A 34 6.31 -6.64 -5.01
CA SER A 34 5.89 -6.66 -3.62
C SER A 34 4.51 -6.04 -3.46
N LEU A 35 3.85 -6.34 -2.35
CA LEU A 35 2.60 -5.73 -1.97
C LEU A 35 2.73 -4.19 -1.90
N GLU A 36 3.82 -3.69 -1.32
CA GLU A 36 4.10 -2.25 -1.25
C GLU A 36 4.12 -1.60 -2.63
N ALA A 37 4.87 -2.17 -3.58
CA ALA A 37 4.96 -1.64 -4.94
C ALA A 37 3.60 -1.65 -5.65
N ARG A 38 2.83 -2.74 -5.52
CA ARG A 38 1.51 -2.87 -6.12
C ARG A 38 0.51 -1.87 -5.54
N ILE A 39 0.51 -1.67 -4.22
CA ILE A 39 -0.37 -0.67 -3.57
C ILE A 39 0.02 0.74 -4.01
N ARG A 40 1.32 1.08 -4.06
CA ARG A 40 1.77 2.41 -4.54
C ARG A 40 1.31 2.66 -5.98
N ALA A 41 1.45 1.67 -6.87
CA ALA A 41 0.98 1.79 -8.25
C ALA A 41 -0.55 1.97 -8.33
N TRP A 42 -1.30 1.22 -7.53
CA TRP A 42 -2.76 1.34 -7.46
C TRP A 42 -3.21 2.73 -6.95
N ILE A 43 -2.55 3.27 -5.92
CA ILE A 43 -2.82 4.62 -5.41
C ILE A 43 -2.48 5.67 -6.47
N ALA A 44 -1.31 5.58 -7.10
CA ALA A 44 -0.86 6.54 -8.11
C ALA A 44 -1.77 6.56 -9.34
N ALA A 45 -2.31 5.40 -9.75
CA ALA A 45 -3.29 5.32 -10.83
C ALA A 45 -4.64 5.95 -10.45
N SER A 46 -5.00 5.94 -9.17
CA SER A 46 -6.26 6.49 -8.65
C SER A 46 -6.18 8.00 -8.35
N ASP A 47 -5.00 8.50 -8.00
CA ASP A 47 -4.73 9.90 -7.63
C ASP A 47 -3.32 10.30 -8.14
N PRO A 48 -3.20 10.72 -9.43
CA PRO A 48 -1.92 11.02 -10.04
C PRO A 48 -1.28 12.27 -9.42
N LYS A 49 -0.11 12.10 -8.82
CA LYS A 49 0.70 13.18 -8.25
C LYS A 49 2.09 13.19 -8.89
N PRO A 50 2.78 14.36 -8.92
CA PRO A 50 4.12 14.44 -9.50
C PRO A 50 5.18 13.69 -8.68
N PHE A 51 4.82 13.20 -7.49
CA PHE A 51 5.70 12.44 -6.59
C PHE A 51 5.04 11.10 -6.20
N PRO A 52 5.85 10.08 -5.83
CA PRO A 52 5.33 8.80 -5.39
C PRO A 52 4.42 8.93 -4.15
N PRO A 53 3.30 8.18 -4.09
CA PRO A 53 2.44 8.22 -2.93
C PRO A 53 3.18 7.72 -1.70
N TYR A 54 3.02 8.41 -0.57
CA TYR A 54 3.49 7.90 0.71
C TYR A 54 2.66 6.67 1.12
N LEU A 55 3.35 5.59 1.46
CA LEU A 55 2.74 4.35 1.95
C LEU A 55 3.54 3.90 3.17
N GLY A 56 2.91 3.96 4.34
CA GLY A 56 3.46 3.34 5.54
C GLY A 56 3.20 1.84 5.52
N VAL A 57 4.13 1.02 6.02
CA VAL A 57 3.92 -0.41 6.26
C VAL A 57 4.24 -0.66 7.73
N PRO A 58 3.24 -0.56 8.64
CA PRO A 58 3.47 -0.61 10.08
C PRO A 58 4.07 -1.93 10.56
N HIS A 59 3.74 -3.02 9.86
CA HIS A 59 4.26 -4.36 10.10
C HIS A 59 4.32 -5.14 8.78
N ARG A 60 5.15 -6.18 8.72
CA ARG A 60 5.26 -7.06 7.56
C ARG A 60 4.75 -8.46 7.86
N LEU A 61 4.12 -9.06 6.85
CA LEU A 61 3.90 -10.49 6.76
C LEU A 61 5.03 -11.10 5.92
N ASP A 62 5.56 -12.25 6.33
CA ASP A 62 6.60 -12.91 5.55
C ASP A 62 6.07 -13.44 4.22
N ARG A 63 6.99 -13.70 3.29
CA ARG A 63 6.65 -14.18 1.93
C ARG A 63 5.66 -15.34 1.93
N PRO A 64 5.81 -16.43 2.72
CA PRO A 64 4.86 -17.54 2.70
C PRO A 64 3.52 -17.25 3.41
N ALA A 65 3.45 -16.20 4.24
CA ALA A 65 2.24 -15.88 4.99
C ALA A 65 1.19 -15.19 4.10
N SER A 66 -0.09 -15.43 4.37
CA SER A 66 -1.22 -14.68 3.80
C SER A 66 -2.05 -14.04 4.92
N GLY A 67 -2.76 -12.96 4.61
CA GLY A 67 -3.72 -12.38 5.55
C GLY A 67 -3.78 -10.86 5.52
N ALA A 68 -4.50 -10.32 6.50
CA ALA A 68 -4.72 -8.89 6.62
C ALA A 68 -3.41 -8.17 7.00
N THR A 69 -3.09 -7.11 6.27
CA THR A 69 -2.04 -6.16 6.64
C THR A 69 -2.52 -4.74 6.39
N THR A 70 -2.02 -3.80 7.19
CA THR A 70 -2.45 -2.41 7.16
C THR A 70 -1.38 -1.55 6.48
N ALA A 71 -1.80 -0.53 5.75
CA ALA A 71 -0.90 0.45 5.17
C ALA A 71 -1.62 1.80 5.11
N PRO A 72 -1.11 2.91 5.70
CA PRO A 72 -1.73 4.20 5.48
C PRO A 72 -1.49 4.69 4.04
N PRO A 73 -2.53 4.91 3.23
CA PRO A 73 -2.38 5.34 1.84
C PRO A 73 -2.15 6.84 1.69
N ARG A 74 -2.26 7.61 2.80
CA ARG A 74 -2.14 9.07 2.79
C ARG A 74 -1.36 9.53 4.02
N PRO A 75 -0.44 10.49 3.87
CA PRO A 75 0.02 11.24 5.02
C PRO A 75 -1.18 12.01 5.57
N VAL A 76 -1.38 11.97 6.89
CA VAL A 76 -2.22 12.98 7.53
C VAL A 76 -1.47 14.30 7.37
N VAL A 77 -1.90 15.16 6.46
CA VAL A 77 -1.55 16.57 6.58
C VAL A 77 -2.22 17.02 7.87
N ALA A 78 -1.42 17.22 8.92
CA ALA A 78 -1.93 17.89 10.11
C ALA A 78 -2.55 19.22 9.65
N PRO A 79 -3.76 19.58 10.11
CA PRO A 79 -4.33 20.88 9.77
C PRO A 79 -3.35 21.97 10.23
N GLY A 80 -2.76 22.71 9.28
CA GLY A 80 -1.85 23.83 9.53
C GLY A 80 -0.37 23.67 9.15
N ALA A 81 0.06 22.58 8.49
CA ALA A 81 1.44 22.51 7.99
C ALA A 81 1.65 23.47 6.79
N PRO A 82 2.71 24.31 6.77
CA PRO A 82 3.03 25.16 5.63
C PRO A 82 3.45 24.33 4.40
N PRO A 83 3.35 24.89 3.17
CA PRO A 83 3.63 24.19 1.92
C PRO A 83 5.09 23.72 1.81
#